data_AF-A0A434TDZ7-F1
#
_entry.id   AF-A0A434TDZ7-F1
#
_cell.length_a   1.000
_cell.length_b   1.000
_cell.length_c   1.000
_cell.angle_alpha   90.00
_cell.angle_beta   90.00
_cell.angle_gamma   90.00
#
_symmetry.space_group_name_H-M   'P 1'
#
loop_
_entity.id
_entity.type
_entity.pdbx_description
1 polymer ?
#
loop_
_entity_poly.entity_id
_entity_poly.type
_entity_poly.pdbx_seq_one_letter_code
_entity_poly.pdbx_strand_id
1 'polypeptide(L)'
;MTPHIEAGRGDYAETVLLPGDPERAQWMAQTFLEAPRCINLRRGALGFTGRFRGKPVSIQATGIGVSSFLIYAHELLDYHGVKTLIRTGTCGALSDDVPLRGLVVSSAVRAEGPISGQVFGLYQPAGPDEALHALALQRAADLGIACSAGLTVCSDIFHHPDGRARFDEPRALGALAVDMETSALYRISAHFGARALSLLTVVDHVAADEQTEYSERQALFTDMTRLALEVAVTA
;
A
#
# COMPACT_ATOMS: atom_id res chain seq x y z
N MET A 1 13.35 -9.56 -17.24
CA MET A 1 14.08 -8.98 -16.12
C MET A 1 14.39 -7.51 -16.34
N THR A 2 14.45 -6.78 -15.25
CA THR A 2 14.79 -5.37 -15.11
C THR A 2 15.94 -5.25 -14.10
N PRO A 3 16.48 -4.05 -13.84
CA PRO A 3 17.55 -3.90 -12.85
C PRO A 3 17.17 -4.29 -11.41
N HIS A 4 15.89 -4.26 -11.03
CA HIS A 4 15.42 -4.52 -9.65
C HIS A 4 14.49 -5.74 -9.52
N ILE A 5 13.93 -6.24 -10.62
CA ILE A 5 13.09 -7.43 -10.66
C ILE A 5 13.68 -8.46 -11.64
N GLU A 6 14.09 -9.63 -11.12
CA GLU A 6 14.71 -10.68 -11.94
C GLU A 6 13.72 -11.61 -12.67
N ALA A 7 12.44 -11.49 -12.34
CA ALA A 7 11.37 -12.22 -12.99
C ALA A 7 11.34 -12.00 -14.52
N GLY A 8 10.84 -13.01 -15.23
CA GLY A 8 10.51 -12.94 -16.65
C GLY A 8 9.18 -12.24 -16.92
N ARG A 9 8.91 -11.95 -18.19
CA ARG A 9 7.55 -11.56 -18.62
C ARG A 9 6.62 -12.76 -18.42
N GLY A 10 5.42 -12.52 -17.88
CA GLY A 10 4.44 -13.56 -17.56
C GLY A 10 4.60 -14.22 -16.18
N ASP A 11 5.64 -13.87 -15.40
CA ASP A 11 5.80 -14.38 -14.03
C ASP A 11 4.88 -13.68 -13.02
N TYR A 12 4.48 -12.43 -13.28
CA TYR A 12 3.51 -11.69 -12.47
C TYR A 12 2.08 -11.92 -12.97
N ALA A 13 1.14 -11.98 -12.02
CA ALA A 13 -0.29 -11.84 -12.29
C ALA A 13 -0.62 -10.40 -12.67
N GLU A 14 -1.81 -10.18 -13.24
CA GLU A 14 -2.28 -8.82 -13.57
C GLU A 14 -2.54 -7.94 -12.35
N THR A 15 -2.81 -8.56 -11.20
CA THR A 15 -3.00 -7.87 -9.91
C THR A 15 -1.84 -8.19 -8.97
N VAL A 16 -1.21 -7.13 -8.44
CA VAL A 16 -0.07 -7.24 -7.52
C VAL A 16 -0.37 -6.51 -6.21
N LEU A 17 -0.18 -7.22 -5.10
CA LEU A 17 -0.19 -6.67 -3.75
C LEU A 17 1.19 -6.12 -3.39
N LEU A 18 1.24 -4.93 -2.80
CA LEU A 18 2.48 -4.18 -2.57
C LEU A 18 2.69 -3.87 -1.07
N PRO A 19 3.15 -4.82 -0.26
CA PRO A 19 3.69 -4.51 1.06
C PRO A 19 5.05 -3.81 0.95
N GLY A 20 5.38 -2.93 1.90
CA GLY A 20 6.72 -2.33 1.96
C GLY A 20 7.79 -3.31 2.43
N ASP A 21 7.43 -4.15 3.40
CA ASP A 21 8.33 -5.09 4.09
C ASP A 21 8.43 -6.44 3.34
N PRO A 22 9.64 -6.89 2.97
CA PRO A 22 9.84 -8.20 2.35
C PRO A 22 9.42 -9.40 3.22
N GLU A 23 9.62 -9.35 4.53
CA GLU A 23 9.20 -10.42 5.43
C GLU A 23 7.67 -10.53 5.44
N ARG A 24 6.98 -9.40 5.34
CA ARG A 24 5.52 -9.37 5.16
C ARG A 24 5.11 -9.97 3.82
N ALA A 25 5.80 -9.65 2.73
CA ALA A 25 5.53 -10.26 1.42
C ALA A 25 5.64 -11.78 1.48
N GLN A 26 6.70 -12.30 2.13
CA GLN A 26 6.91 -13.73 2.33
C GLN A 26 5.81 -14.35 3.19
N TRP A 27 5.50 -13.75 4.34
CA TRP A 27 4.44 -14.23 5.23
C TRP A 27 3.08 -14.26 4.53
N MET A 28 2.72 -13.21 3.79
CA MET A 28 1.48 -13.16 3.02
C MET A 28 1.43 -14.30 1.98
N ALA A 29 2.51 -14.50 1.23
CA ALA A 29 2.58 -15.54 0.21
C ALA A 29 2.43 -16.94 0.81
N GLN A 30 3.15 -17.23 1.90
CA GLN A 30 3.14 -18.54 2.56
C GLN A 30 1.83 -18.84 3.29
N THR A 31 1.17 -17.82 3.81
CA THR A 31 -0.03 -17.98 4.64
C THR A 31 -1.30 -18.06 3.80
N PHE A 32 -1.39 -17.29 2.72
CA PHE A 32 -2.66 -17.10 2.01
C PHE A 32 -2.68 -17.62 0.57
N LEU A 33 -1.54 -17.78 -0.09
CA LEU A 33 -1.52 -18.24 -1.47
C LEU A 33 -1.37 -19.77 -1.55
N GLU A 34 -2.10 -20.35 -2.50
CA GLU A 34 -1.88 -21.71 -2.98
C GLU A 34 -0.68 -21.74 -3.93
N ALA A 35 0.22 -22.71 -3.71
CA ALA A 35 1.43 -22.92 -4.51
C ALA A 35 2.25 -21.64 -4.78
N PRO A 36 2.64 -20.87 -3.75
CA PRO A 36 3.43 -19.66 -3.94
C PRO A 36 4.82 -20.00 -4.49
N ARG A 37 5.19 -19.35 -5.59
CA ARG A 37 6.54 -19.38 -6.15
C ARG A 37 7.21 -18.04 -5.91
N CYS A 38 8.41 -18.06 -5.34
CA CYS A 38 9.25 -16.87 -5.28
C CYS A 38 9.79 -16.54 -6.68
N ILE A 39 9.59 -15.31 -7.13
CA ILE A 39 9.95 -14.83 -8.47
C ILE A 39 10.93 -13.67 -8.44
N ASN A 40 11.19 -13.08 -7.26
CA ASN A 40 12.22 -12.07 -7.09
C ASN A 40 12.85 -12.18 -5.70
N LEU A 41 14.18 -12.23 -5.65
CA LEU A 41 14.99 -12.12 -4.43
C LEU A 41 15.93 -10.91 -4.48
N ARG A 42 16.00 -10.23 -5.62
CA ARG A 42 16.95 -9.16 -5.89
C ARG A 42 16.83 -8.03 -4.86
N ARG A 43 17.98 -7.63 -4.29
CA ARG A 43 18.08 -6.60 -3.24
C ARG A 43 17.24 -6.89 -1.98
N GLY A 44 16.81 -8.13 -1.78
CA GLY A 44 15.91 -8.50 -0.71
C GLY A 44 14.45 -8.06 -0.92
N ALA A 45 14.08 -7.54 -2.11
CA ALA A 45 12.72 -7.14 -2.42
C ALA A 45 11.89 -8.35 -2.85
N LEU A 46 11.54 -9.18 -1.87
CA LEU A 46 10.89 -10.47 -2.09
C LEU A 46 9.59 -10.32 -2.91
N GLY A 47 9.51 -11.10 -3.99
CA GLY A 47 8.37 -11.16 -4.89
C GLY A 47 7.86 -12.59 -5.04
N PHE A 48 6.54 -12.76 -5.06
CA PHE A 48 5.88 -14.05 -5.16
C PHE A 48 4.70 -14.01 -6.13
N THR A 49 4.43 -15.14 -6.78
CA THR A 49 3.18 -15.38 -7.50
C THR A 49 2.61 -16.71 -7.05
N GLY A 50 1.32 -16.74 -6.76
CA GLY A 50 0.58 -17.95 -6.40
C GLY A 50 -0.88 -17.81 -6.82
N ARG A 51 -1.77 -18.58 -6.19
CA ARG A 51 -3.21 -18.48 -6.41
C ARG A 51 -3.95 -18.17 -5.13
N PHE A 52 -5.01 -17.40 -5.21
CA PHE A 52 -5.99 -17.24 -4.15
C PHE A 52 -7.37 -17.55 -4.73
N ARG A 53 -8.09 -18.53 -4.15
CA ARG A 53 -9.37 -19.03 -4.70
C ARG A 53 -9.26 -19.39 -6.19
N GLY A 54 -8.17 -20.07 -6.55
CA GLY A 54 -7.86 -20.47 -7.92
C GLY A 54 -7.42 -19.35 -8.88
N LYS A 55 -7.51 -18.06 -8.50
CA LYS A 55 -7.09 -16.93 -9.36
C LYS A 55 -5.64 -16.53 -9.08
N PRO A 56 -4.83 -16.21 -10.12
CA PRO A 56 -3.44 -15.81 -9.94
C PRO A 56 -3.36 -14.44 -9.27
N VAL A 57 -2.50 -14.31 -8.25
CA VAL A 57 -2.20 -13.05 -7.57
C VAL A 57 -0.70 -13.01 -7.26
N SER A 58 -0.09 -11.84 -7.41
CA SER A 58 1.30 -11.62 -7.04
C SER A 58 1.43 -10.70 -5.84
N ILE A 59 2.55 -10.81 -5.14
CA ILE A 59 2.91 -9.99 -3.99
C ILE A 59 4.34 -9.52 -4.21
N GLN A 60 4.61 -8.21 -4.13
CA GLN A 60 5.94 -7.64 -4.35
C GLN A 60 6.28 -6.65 -3.24
N ALA A 61 7.39 -6.90 -2.54
CA ALA A 61 7.94 -5.95 -1.59
C ALA A 61 8.45 -4.68 -2.29
N THR A 62 8.11 -3.50 -1.76
CA THR A 62 8.47 -2.21 -2.39
C THR A 62 9.50 -1.40 -1.64
N GLY A 63 9.89 -1.83 -0.43
CA GLY A 63 10.68 -1.01 0.48
C GLY A 63 9.89 0.17 1.04
N ILE A 64 10.62 1.18 1.52
CA ILE A 64 10.07 2.37 2.20
C ILE A 64 10.40 3.63 1.38
N GLY A 65 9.43 4.53 1.30
CA GLY A 65 9.50 5.80 0.61
C GLY A 65 9.15 5.71 -0.87
N VAL A 66 8.65 6.84 -1.37
CA VAL A 66 8.24 7.07 -2.76
C VAL A 66 9.32 6.63 -3.76
N SER A 67 10.59 6.98 -3.55
CA SER A 67 11.67 6.65 -4.48
C SER A 67 11.87 5.14 -4.64
N SER A 68 11.80 4.38 -3.55
CA SER A 68 11.88 2.92 -3.60
C SER A 68 10.63 2.35 -4.28
N PHE A 69 9.45 2.83 -3.89
CA PHE A 69 8.18 2.37 -4.44
C PHE A 69 8.10 2.57 -5.97
N LEU A 70 8.48 3.75 -6.47
CA LEU A 70 8.40 4.09 -7.90
C LEU A 70 9.25 3.17 -8.77
N ILE A 71 10.38 2.66 -8.27
CA ILE A 71 11.21 1.70 -9.00
C ILE A 71 10.40 0.44 -9.30
N TYR A 72 9.86 -0.20 -8.26
CA TYR A 72 9.13 -1.46 -8.42
C TYR A 72 7.81 -1.25 -9.17
N ALA A 73 7.05 -0.21 -8.83
CA ALA A 73 5.79 0.09 -9.51
C ALA A 73 6.01 0.34 -11.00
N HIS A 74 7.04 1.11 -11.38
CA HIS A 74 7.35 1.35 -12.80
C HIS A 74 7.70 0.05 -13.52
N GLU A 75 8.60 -0.77 -12.97
CA GLU A 75 9.00 -2.03 -13.60
C GLU A 75 7.84 -3.02 -13.73
N LEU A 76 6.95 -3.07 -12.72
CA LEU A 76 5.73 -3.90 -12.76
C LEU A 76 4.77 -3.43 -13.87
N LEU A 77 4.55 -2.12 -14.00
CA LEU A 77 3.62 -1.55 -14.96
C LEU A 77 4.15 -1.61 -16.41
N ASP A 78 5.38 -1.14 -16.62
CA ASP A 78 5.99 -1.02 -17.96
C ASP A 78 6.50 -2.37 -18.48
N TYR A 79 7.34 -3.05 -17.71
CA TYR A 79 7.98 -4.26 -18.17
C TYR A 79 7.11 -5.51 -17.97
N HIS A 80 6.44 -5.64 -16.82
CA HIS A 80 5.62 -6.82 -16.53
C HIS A 80 4.17 -6.69 -16.97
N GLY A 81 3.72 -5.48 -17.36
CA GLY A 81 2.37 -5.27 -17.91
C GLY A 81 1.25 -5.43 -16.88
N VAL A 82 1.58 -5.30 -15.59
CA VAL A 82 0.63 -5.37 -14.47
C VAL A 82 -0.47 -4.31 -14.65
N LYS A 83 -1.71 -4.64 -14.28
CA LYS A 83 -2.89 -3.81 -14.51
C LYS A 83 -3.48 -3.22 -13.24
N THR A 84 -3.26 -3.88 -12.11
CA THR A 84 -3.81 -3.47 -10.82
C THR A 84 -2.75 -3.54 -9.73
N LEU A 85 -2.54 -2.43 -9.02
CA LEU A 85 -1.64 -2.34 -7.88
C LEU A 85 -2.43 -2.07 -6.60
N ILE A 86 -2.36 -2.98 -5.62
CA ILE A 86 -3.01 -2.81 -4.32
C ILE A 86 -1.93 -2.72 -3.25
N ARG A 87 -1.70 -1.53 -2.72
CA ARG A 87 -0.78 -1.33 -1.60
C ARG A 87 -1.38 -1.85 -0.31
N THR A 88 -0.60 -2.64 0.42
CA THR A 88 -0.94 -3.20 1.74
C THR A 88 0.10 -2.73 2.75
N GLY A 89 -0.11 -1.52 3.27
CA GLY A 89 0.87 -0.77 4.03
C GLY A 89 0.53 -0.62 5.52
N THR A 90 1.42 0.07 6.21
CA THR A 90 1.20 0.61 7.56
C THR A 90 1.07 2.12 7.50
N CYS A 91 0.40 2.71 8.48
CA CYS A 91 0.30 4.15 8.62
C CYS A 91 0.26 4.59 10.09
N GLY A 92 0.57 5.87 10.30
CA GLY A 92 0.33 6.54 11.57
C GLY A 92 -1.01 7.29 11.54
N ALA A 93 -1.85 7.11 12.57
CA ALA A 93 -3.13 7.82 12.66
C ALA A 93 -2.93 9.32 12.94
N LEU A 94 -3.67 10.16 12.21
CA LEU A 94 -3.72 11.62 12.36
C LEU A 94 -5.04 12.11 12.99
N SER A 95 -6.09 11.29 12.93
CA SER A 95 -7.39 11.55 13.53
C SER A 95 -7.62 10.66 14.75
N ASP A 96 -8.22 11.22 15.80
CA ASP A 96 -8.58 10.50 17.02
C ASP A 96 -9.72 9.48 16.78
N ASP A 97 -10.45 9.64 15.67
CA ASP A 97 -11.50 8.70 15.23
C ASP A 97 -10.93 7.43 14.56
N VAL A 98 -9.62 7.36 14.37
CA VAL A 98 -8.94 6.24 13.72
C VAL A 98 -8.18 5.44 14.78
N PRO A 99 -8.74 4.32 15.25
CA PRO A 99 -8.13 3.57 16.34
C PRO A 99 -6.83 2.89 15.88
N LEU A 100 -5.89 2.75 16.82
CA LEU A 100 -4.75 1.84 16.66
C LEU A 100 -5.27 0.45 16.29
N ARG A 101 -4.56 -0.25 15.39
CA ARG A 101 -4.98 -1.54 14.80
C ARG A 101 -6.17 -1.44 13.84
N GLY A 102 -6.73 -0.24 13.63
CA GLY A 102 -7.74 0.01 12.63
C GLY A 102 -7.20 -0.10 11.20
N LEU A 103 -8.12 -0.20 10.25
CA LEU A 103 -7.83 -0.21 8.82
C LEU A 103 -8.29 1.10 8.17
N VAL A 104 -7.41 1.73 7.41
CA VAL A 104 -7.71 2.91 6.60
C VAL A 104 -7.70 2.53 5.12
N VAL A 105 -8.77 2.88 4.41
CA VAL A 105 -8.87 2.82 2.95
C VAL A 105 -8.68 4.24 2.42
N SER A 106 -7.59 4.51 1.70
CA SER A 106 -7.34 5.85 1.19
C SER A 106 -8.32 6.18 0.06
N SER A 107 -9.14 7.21 0.26
CA SER A 107 -10.08 7.75 -0.74
C SER A 107 -9.47 8.91 -1.53
N ALA A 108 -8.51 9.59 -0.94
CA ALA A 108 -7.72 10.66 -1.55
C ALA A 108 -6.37 10.74 -0.84
N VAL A 109 -5.37 11.29 -1.53
CA VAL A 109 -4.04 11.50 -0.95
C VAL A 109 -3.49 12.87 -1.31
N ARG A 110 -2.73 13.46 -0.40
CA ARG A 110 -1.91 14.64 -0.66
C ARG A 110 -0.49 14.46 -0.12
N ALA A 111 0.43 15.28 -0.61
CA ALA A 111 1.73 15.42 0.01
C ALA A 111 1.58 16.06 1.40
N GLU A 112 2.52 15.75 2.30
CA GLU A 112 2.61 16.36 3.65
C GLU A 112 2.69 17.89 3.58
N GLY A 113 3.38 18.43 2.58
CA GLY A 113 3.51 19.86 2.37
C GLY A 113 4.02 20.19 0.96
N PRO A 114 4.24 21.46 0.63
CA PRO A 114 4.63 21.89 -0.73
C PRO A 114 6.05 21.46 -1.14
N ILE A 115 6.93 21.22 -0.17
CA ILE A 115 8.29 20.72 -0.40
C ILE A 115 8.27 19.19 -0.54
N SER A 116 7.42 18.51 0.24
CA SER A 116 7.22 17.07 0.09
C SER A 116 6.54 16.79 -1.25
N GLY A 117 6.96 15.71 -1.90
CA GLY A 117 6.38 15.25 -3.13
C GLY A 117 6.96 15.82 -4.40
N GLN A 118 8.12 16.47 -4.34
CA GLN A 118 8.87 16.82 -5.55
C GLN A 118 9.17 15.59 -6.43
N VAL A 119 9.53 14.46 -5.82
CA VAL A 119 9.86 13.22 -6.54
C VAL A 119 8.66 12.68 -7.33
N PHE A 120 7.47 12.64 -6.71
CA PHE A 120 6.24 12.20 -7.39
C PHE A 120 5.47 13.34 -8.07
N GLY A 121 5.96 14.58 -7.94
CA GLY A 121 5.41 15.79 -8.55
C GLY A 121 5.56 15.85 -10.07
N LEU A 122 6.44 15.01 -10.62
CA LEU A 122 6.60 14.84 -12.07
C LEU A 122 5.41 14.10 -12.71
N TYR A 123 4.63 13.37 -11.92
CA TYR A 123 3.38 12.75 -12.34
C TYR A 123 2.18 13.60 -11.92
N GLN A 124 1.13 13.60 -12.75
CA GLN A 124 -0.10 14.32 -12.47
C GLN A 124 -0.77 13.78 -11.19
N PRO A 125 -1.37 14.65 -10.34
CA PRO A 125 -2.14 14.22 -9.18
C PRO A 125 -3.25 13.23 -9.56
N ALA A 126 -3.42 12.18 -8.75
CA ALA A 126 -4.44 11.15 -8.95
C ALA A 126 -4.88 10.58 -7.60
N GLY A 127 -6.06 9.94 -7.61
CA GLY A 127 -6.62 9.21 -6.47
C GLY A 127 -6.72 7.71 -6.74
N PRO A 128 -7.43 6.95 -5.89
CA PRO A 128 -7.69 5.54 -6.13
C PRO A 128 -8.56 5.32 -7.36
N ASP A 129 -8.53 4.09 -7.90
CA ASP A 129 -9.56 3.62 -8.81
C ASP A 129 -10.91 3.54 -8.06
N GLU A 130 -11.92 4.26 -8.54
CA GLU A 130 -13.22 4.38 -7.85
C GLU A 130 -13.89 3.02 -7.66
N ALA A 131 -13.80 2.13 -8.66
CA ALA A 131 -14.39 0.80 -8.59
C ALA A 131 -13.67 -0.12 -7.60
N LEU A 132 -12.33 -0.10 -7.56
CA LEU A 132 -11.57 -0.82 -6.53
C LEU A 132 -11.86 -0.30 -5.13
N HIS A 133 -11.95 1.02 -4.97
CA HIS A 133 -12.25 1.64 -3.69
C HIS A 133 -13.64 1.21 -3.17
N ALA A 134 -14.68 1.31 -4.00
CA ALA A 134 -16.03 0.86 -3.64
C ALA A 134 -16.07 -0.64 -3.33
N LEU A 135 -15.38 -1.46 -4.14
CA LEU A 135 -15.28 -2.91 -3.91
C LEU A 135 -14.59 -3.24 -2.58
N ALA A 136 -13.55 -2.50 -2.19
CA ALA A 136 -12.86 -2.71 -0.92
C ALA A 136 -13.76 -2.39 0.27
N LEU A 137 -14.53 -1.30 0.23
CA LEU A 137 -15.48 -0.98 1.30
C LEU A 137 -16.58 -2.04 1.42
N GLN A 138 -17.12 -2.49 0.29
CA GLN A 138 -18.12 -3.57 0.28
C GLN A 138 -17.55 -4.86 0.88
N ARG A 139 -16.34 -5.27 0.45
CA ARG A 139 -15.72 -6.50 0.96
C ARG A 139 -15.30 -6.39 2.42
N ALA A 140 -14.89 -5.22 2.89
CA ALA A 140 -14.64 -5.00 4.31
C ALA A 140 -15.92 -5.23 5.12
N ALA A 141 -17.06 -4.68 4.67
CA ALA A 141 -18.35 -4.91 5.31
C ALA A 141 -18.77 -6.39 5.28
N ASP A 142 -18.63 -7.07 4.15
CA ASP A 142 -18.96 -8.50 4.00
C ASP A 142 -18.13 -9.38 4.95
N LEU A 143 -16.88 -9.00 5.21
CA LEU A 143 -15.95 -9.71 6.10
C LEU A 143 -16.08 -9.30 7.57
N GLY A 144 -16.92 -8.29 7.89
CA GLY A 144 -17.02 -7.72 9.23
C GLY A 144 -15.77 -6.94 9.68
N ILE A 145 -14.96 -6.46 8.73
CA ILE A 145 -13.75 -5.68 9.00
C ILE A 145 -14.14 -4.20 9.06
N ALA A 146 -14.01 -3.60 10.23
CA ALA A 146 -14.21 -2.15 10.40
C ALA A 146 -13.08 -1.38 9.69
N CYS A 147 -13.43 -0.37 8.91
CA CYS A 147 -12.47 0.50 8.26
C CYS A 147 -12.93 1.96 8.24
N SER A 148 -11.96 2.87 8.23
CA SER A 148 -12.16 4.30 7.99
C SER A 148 -11.72 4.62 6.57
N ALA A 149 -12.52 5.39 5.82
CA ALA A 149 -12.21 5.78 4.45
C ALA A 149 -12.10 7.29 4.36
N GLY A 150 -11.02 7.81 3.76
CA GLY A 150 -10.85 9.26 3.67
C GLY A 150 -9.48 9.72 3.18
N LEU A 151 -9.18 10.98 3.50
CA LEU A 151 -7.94 11.64 3.11
C LEU A 151 -6.74 11.03 3.85
N THR A 152 -5.70 10.68 3.11
CA THR A 152 -4.39 10.31 3.67
C THR A 152 -3.30 11.29 3.24
N VAL A 153 -2.19 11.28 3.98
CA VAL A 153 -1.01 12.09 3.73
C VAL A 153 0.14 11.18 3.34
N CYS A 154 0.90 11.57 2.33
CA CYS A 154 2.14 10.91 1.95
C CYS A 154 3.32 11.83 2.34
N SER A 155 4.20 11.33 3.21
CA SER A 155 5.40 12.04 3.66
C SER A 155 6.66 11.42 3.08
N ASP A 156 7.64 12.25 2.72
CA ASP A 156 8.96 11.78 2.28
C ASP A 156 9.91 11.54 3.47
N ILE A 157 9.66 12.15 4.63
CA ILE A 157 10.58 12.18 5.77
C ILE A 157 9.87 11.70 7.03
N PHE A 158 10.25 10.51 7.49
CA PHE A 158 9.71 9.96 8.73
C PHE A 158 10.14 10.78 9.97
N HIS A 159 11.45 11.05 10.10
CA HIS A 159 12.04 11.86 11.16
C HIS A 159 12.25 13.31 10.69
N HIS A 160 11.18 14.09 10.68
CA HIS A 160 11.20 15.48 10.21
C HIS A 160 11.68 16.46 11.30
N PRO A 161 12.48 17.49 10.97
CA PRO A 161 12.98 18.48 11.95
C PRO A 161 11.85 19.24 12.68
N ASP A 162 10.73 19.52 12.00
CA ASP A 162 9.57 20.19 12.60
C ASP A 162 8.74 19.27 13.51
N GLY A 163 9.15 18.02 13.72
CA GLY A 163 8.45 17.08 14.58
C GLY A 163 6.99 16.87 14.17
N ARG A 164 6.10 16.67 15.14
CA ARG A 164 4.67 16.35 14.88
C ARG A 164 3.84 17.55 14.38
N ALA A 165 4.30 18.79 14.61
CA ALA A 165 3.58 20.02 14.24
C ALA A 165 3.32 20.15 12.73
N ARG A 166 4.16 19.50 11.91
CA ARG A 166 3.97 19.43 10.45
C ARG A 166 2.62 18.81 10.03
N PHE A 167 1.97 18.07 10.93
CA PHE A 167 0.68 17.45 10.67
C PHE A 167 -0.52 18.31 11.09
N ASP A 168 -0.33 19.50 11.65
CA ASP A 168 -1.45 20.35 12.10
C ASP A 168 -2.37 20.78 10.94
N GLU A 169 -1.81 21.21 9.80
CA GLU A 169 -2.60 21.55 8.61
C GLU A 169 -3.31 20.33 8.01
N PRO A 170 -2.63 19.19 7.77
CA PRO A 170 -3.32 17.98 7.33
C PRO A 170 -4.43 17.51 8.27
N ARG A 171 -4.23 17.60 9.59
CA ARG A 171 -5.25 17.25 10.60
C ARG A 171 -6.45 18.19 10.53
N ALA A 172 -6.22 19.49 10.40
CA ALA A 172 -7.29 20.49 10.23
C ALA A 172 -8.12 20.26 8.96
N LEU A 173 -7.56 19.59 7.95
CA LEU A 173 -8.25 19.20 6.73
C LEU A 173 -8.95 17.83 6.80
N GLY A 174 -8.91 17.18 7.97
CA GLY A 174 -9.55 15.88 8.18
C GLY A 174 -8.74 14.70 7.64
N ALA A 175 -7.42 14.82 7.52
CA ALA A 175 -6.58 13.67 7.18
C ALA A 175 -6.67 12.60 8.27
N LEU A 176 -6.89 11.36 7.85
CA LEU A 176 -7.06 10.20 8.73
C LEU A 176 -5.72 9.60 9.16
N ALA A 177 -4.76 9.54 8.22
CA ALA A 177 -3.50 8.85 8.44
C ALA A 177 -2.38 9.37 7.52
N VAL A 178 -1.13 9.09 7.91
CA VAL A 178 0.08 9.36 7.13
C VAL A 178 0.82 8.06 6.78
N ASP A 179 1.24 7.94 5.52
CA ASP A 179 2.15 6.92 5.02
C ASP A 179 3.27 7.54 4.16
N MET A 180 4.05 6.73 3.44
CA MET A 180 5.19 7.22 2.65
C MET A 180 5.14 6.80 1.16
N GLU A 181 4.01 6.30 0.66
CA GLU A 181 3.96 5.74 -0.71
C GLU A 181 2.63 5.95 -1.44
N THR A 182 1.51 6.22 -0.75
CA THR A 182 0.18 6.23 -1.39
C THR A 182 0.08 7.26 -2.53
N SER A 183 0.73 8.42 -2.39
CA SER A 183 0.78 9.41 -3.47
C SER A 183 1.53 8.91 -4.70
N ALA A 184 2.63 8.18 -4.50
CA ALA A 184 3.39 7.59 -5.59
C ALA A 184 2.56 6.55 -6.35
N LEU A 185 1.88 5.67 -5.62
CA LEU A 185 1.00 4.64 -6.14
C LEU A 185 -0.05 5.22 -7.10
N TYR A 186 -0.87 6.16 -6.63
CA TYR A 186 -1.97 6.66 -7.45
C TYR A 186 -1.47 7.39 -8.69
N ARG A 187 -0.42 8.21 -8.56
CA ARG A 187 0.09 9.00 -9.67
C ARG A 187 0.76 8.15 -10.75
N ILE A 188 1.59 7.17 -10.38
CA ILE A 188 2.24 6.30 -11.37
C ILE A 188 1.23 5.35 -12.03
N SER A 189 0.27 4.81 -11.27
CA SER A 189 -0.79 3.98 -11.85
C SER A 189 -1.62 4.75 -12.85
N ALA A 190 -2.04 5.98 -12.53
CA ALA A 190 -2.75 6.85 -13.47
C ALA A 190 -1.93 7.15 -14.73
N HIS A 191 -0.62 7.38 -14.60
CA HIS A 191 0.27 7.60 -15.74
C HIS A 191 0.30 6.41 -16.72
N PHE A 192 0.25 5.18 -16.20
CA PHE A 192 0.22 3.95 -17.01
C PHE A 192 -1.20 3.47 -17.36
N GLY A 193 -2.26 4.20 -16.96
CA GLY A 193 -3.64 3.76 -17.13
C GLY A 193 -4.00 2.49 -16.34
N ALA A 194 -3.29 2.23 -15.24
CA ALA A 194 -3.50 1.11 -14.34
C ALA A 194 -4.40 1.51 -13.15
N ARG A 195 -5.02 0.51 -12.53
CA ARG A 195 -5.89 0.69 -11.37
C ARG A 195 -5.09 0.61 -10.08
N ALA A 196 -5.47 1.38 -9.07
CA ALA A 196 -4.75 1.40 -7.81
C ALA A 196 -5.64 1.58 -6.57
N LEU A 197 -5.21 0.98 -5.46
CA LEU A 197 -5.84 1.11 -4.15
C LEU A 197 -4.80 1.04 -3.04
N SER A 198 -4.95 1.84 -1.98
CA SER A 198 -4.11 1.77 -0.78
C SER A 198 -4.93 1.38 0.44
N LEU A 199 -4.53 0.28 1.07
CA LEU A 199 -5.06 -0.25 2.31
C LEU A 199 -3.96 -0.15 3.37
N LEU A 200 -4.27 0.49 4.50
CA LEU A 200 -3.28 0.87 5.51
C LEU A 200 -3.72 0.42 6.90
N THR A 201 -2.93 -0.44 7.54
CA THR A 201 -3.15 -0.79 8.95
C THR A 201 -2.49 0.26 9.85
N VAL A 202 -3.22 0.75 10.85
CA VAL A 202 -2.74 1.75 11.81
C VAL A 202 -1.85 1.07 12.85
N VAL A 203 -0.57 1.42 12.88
CA VAL A 203 0.43 0.80 13.79
C VAL A 203 0.99 1.75 14.82
N ASP A 204 0.76 3.05 14.65
CA ASP A 204 1.07 4.11 15.60
C ASP A 204 0.03 5.24 15.51
N HIS A 205 -0.09 6.02 16.58
CA HIS A 205 -0.96 7.18 16.65
C HIS A 205 -0.11 8.43 16.78
N VAL A 206 -0.10 9.26 15.74
CA VAL A 206 0.77 10.43 15.69
C VAL A 206 0.31 11.49 16.70
N ALA A 207 -0.99 11.61 16.94
CA ALA A 207 -1.51 12.53 17.96
C ALA A 207 -1.30 12.06 19.41
N ALA A 208 -1.52 10.77 19.70
CA ALA A 208 -1.50 10.22 21.05
C ALA A 208 -0.12 9.70 21.51
N ASP A 209 0.87 9.66 20.61
CA ASP A 209 2.21 9.09 20.87
C ASP A 209 2.17 7.60 21.29
N GLU A 210 1.18 6.87 20.76
CA GLU A 210 0.99 5.43 21.01
C GLU A 210 1.51 4.60 19.83
N GLN A 211 2.03 3.40 20.10
CA GLN A 211 2.50 2.49 19.06
C GLN A 211 2.24 1.03 19.41
N THR A 212 2.04 0.22 18.38
CA THR A 212 1.95 -1.24 18.50
C THR A 212 3.34 -1.86 18.67
N GLU A 213 3.41 -2.89 19.51
CA GLU A 213 4.59 -3.74 19.64
C GLU A 213 4.85 -4.46 18.31
N TYR A 214 6.13 -4.59 17.93
CA TYR A 214 6.51 -5.23 16.68
C TYR A 214 6.01 -6.68 16.57
N SER A 215 5.99 -7.39 17.71
CA SER A 215 5.51 -8.77 17.83
C SER A 215 4.03 -8.94 17.49
N GLU A 216 3.21 -7.90 17.64
CA GLU A 216 1.77 -7.94 17.34
C GLU A 216 1.51 -7.76 15.84
N ARG A 217 2.43 -7.13 15.11
CA ARG A 217 2.16 -6.58 13.77
C ARG A 217 1.72 -7.64 12.76
N GLN A 218 2.29 -8.85 12.77
CA GLN A 218 1.86 -9.91 11.85
C GLN A 218 0.36 -10.26 12.01
N ALA A 219 -0.14 -10.36 13.24
CA ALA A 219 -1.56 -10.62 13.47
C ALA A 219 -2.44 -9.48 12.96
N LEU A 220 -1.99 -8.23 13.14
CA LEU A 220 -2.71 -7.02 12.68
C LEU A 220 -2.90 -6.98 11.16
N PHE A 221 -1.99 -7.58 10.40
CA PHE A 221 -2.08 -7.57 8.94
C PHE A 221 -3.03 -8.62 8.37
N THR A 222 -3.51 -9.57 9.18
CA THR A 222 -4.36 -10.67 8.69
C THR A 222 -5.61 -10.17 7.98
N ASP A 223 -6.33 -9.24 8.59
CA ASP A 223 -7.59 -8.73 8.04
C ASP A 223 -7.35 -7.86 6.80
N MET A 224 -6.33 -7.00 6.83
CA MET A 224 -5.93 -6.22 5.65
C MET A 224 -5.54 -7.14 4.48
N THR A 225 -4.72 -8.17 4.74
CA THR A 225 -4.29 -9.11 3.69
C THR A 225 -5.48 -9.89 3.13
N ARG A 226 -6.39 -10.37 3.97
CA ARG A 226 -7.63 -11.03 3.52
C ARG A 226 -8.46 -10.09 2.65
N LEU A 227 -8.70 -8.87 3.10
CA LEU A 227 -9.45 -7.87 2.32
C LEU A 227 -8.78 -7.63 0.96
N ALA A 228 -7.47 -7.37 0.96
CA ALA A 228 -6.74 -7.06 -0.24
C ALA A 228 -6.76 -8.22 -1.26
N LEU A 229 -6.69 -9.47 -0.80
CA LEU A 229 -6.81 -10.66 -1.64
C LEU A 229 -8.23 -10.84 -2.19
N GLU A 230 -9.27 -10.62 -1.38
CA GLU A 230 -10.67 -10.68 -1.83
C GLU A 230 -10.98 -9.62 -2.90
N VAL A 231 -10.42 -8.42 -2.74
CA VAL A 231 -10.47 -7.36 -3.75
C VAL A 231 -9.70 -7.79 -5.00
N ALA A 232 -8.46 -8.28 -4.85
CA ALA A 232 -7.59 -8.66 -5.96
C ALA A 232 -8.19 -9.72 -6.88
N VAL A 233 -8.97 -10.67 -6.34
CA VAL A 233 -9.61 -11.74 -7.11
C VAL A 233 -11.02 -11.40 -7.59
N THR A 234 -11.58 -10.25 -7.21
CA THR A 234 -12.89 -9.78 -7.68
C THR A 234 -12.77 -8.62 -8.69
N ALA A 235 -11.63 -7.93 -8.68
CA ALA A 235 -11.32 -6.79 -9.52
C ALA A 235 -11.30 -7.09 -11.03
#